data_AF-A0A2M7A996-F1
#
_entry.id   AF-A0A2M7A996-F1
#
_cell.length_a   1.000
_cell.length_b   1.000
_cell.length_c   1.000
_cell.angle_alpha   90.00
_cell.angle_beta   90.00
_cell.angle_gamma   90.00
#
_symmetry.space_group_name_H-M   'P 1'
#
loop_
_entity.id
_entity.type
_entity.pdbx_description
1 polymer ?
#
loop_
_entity_poly.entity_id
_entity_poly.type
_entity_poly.pdbx_seq_one_letter_code
_entity_poly.pdbx_strand_id
1 'polypeptide(L)'
;MANLRSDAVVPDHKIMLLPFEDADEAHFVCAAANSSPFLLGVHFYSIAIQQDPHIFQNVRVLCFDPTNPTHLRLSELSRKAHAISAGESMENLGEVEREVDECAANLWGLTAEELEAVRRSLKE
;
A
#
# COMPACT_ATOMS: atom_id res chain seq x y z
N MET A 1 20.11 -2.20 30.94
CA MET A 1 19.27 -3.03 30.05
C MET A 1 17.93 -2.34 29.93
N ALA A 2 17.59 -1.81 28.75
CA ALA A 2 16.27 -1.22 28.55
C ALA A 2 15.22 -2.33 28.60
N ASN A 3 14.24 -2.21 29.49
CA ASN A 3 13.10 -3.12 29.54
C ASN A 3 12.29 -2.94 28.25
N LEU A 4 12.33 -3.91 27.34
CA LEU A 4 11.39 -3.98 26.23
C LEU A 4 9.99 -4.13 26.82
N ARG A 5 9.07 -3.27 26.40
CA ARG A 5 7.67 -3.38 26.78
C ARG A 5 7.07 -4.65 26.15
N SER A 6 6.09 -5.27 26.80
CA SER A 6 5.49 -6.55 26.37
C SER A 6 4.75 -6.48 25.03
N ASP A 7 4.49 -5.27 24.53
CA ASP A 7 3.86 -4.92 23.25
C ASP A 7 4.88 -4.53 22.17
N ALA A 8 6.19 -4.60 22.45
CA ALA A 8 7.21 -4.29 21.47
C ALA A 8 7.22 -5.34 20.34
N VAL A 9 6.85 -4.92 19.13
CA VAL A 9 6.97 -5.74 17.92
C VAL A 9 8.43 -5.72 17.47
N VAL A 10 9.07 -6.89 17.49
CA VAL A 10 10.43 -7.08 16.97
C VAL A 10 10.33 -7.81 15.63
N PRO A 11 10.54 -7.13 14.49
CA PRO A 11 10.49 -7.76 13.18
C PRO A 11 11.69 -8.72 13.02
N ASP A 12 11.47 -9.80 12.28
CA ASP A 12 12.57 -10.63 11.79
C ASP A 12 13.43 -9.85 10.76
N HIS A 13 14.68 -10.26 10.56
CA HIS A 13 15.66 -9.63 9.65
C HIS A 13 15.23 -9.50 8.18
N LYS A 14 14.10 -10.11 7.79
CA LYS A 14 13.50 -10.01 6.43
C LYS A 14 12.28 -9.09 6.36
N ILE A 15 11.82 -8.57 7.50
CA ILE A 15 10.66 -7.68 7.57
C ILE A 15 11.15 -6.25 7.72
N MET A 16 10.67 -5.38 6.86
CA MET A 16 10.94 -3.95 6.92
C MET A 16 9.78 -3.26 7.63
N LEU A 17 10.08 -2.32 8.52
CA LEU A 17 9.08 -1.47 9.17
C LEU A 17 9.21 -0.04 8.66
N LEU A 18 8.06 0.54 8.33
CA LEU A 18 7.93 1.96 8.01
C LEU A 18 7.17 2.64 9.15
N PRO A 19 7.83 3.46 9.98
CA PRO A 19 7.17 4.10 11.12
C PRO A 19 6.36 5.32 10.66
N PHE A 20 5.19 5.51 11.26
CA PHE A 20 4.32 6.67 11.05
C PHE A 20 3.83 7.21 12.39
N GLU A 21 3.65 8.52 12.47
CA GLU A 21 3.03 9.19 13.62
C GLU A 21 1.54 9.46 13.40
N ASP A 22 1.11 9.47 12.13
CA ASP A 22 -0.26 9.70 11.71
C ASP A 22 -0.88 8.44 11.08
N ALA A 23 -2.08 8.07 11.54
CA ALA A 23 -2.76 6.87 11.07
C ALA A 23 -3.27 7.03 9.63
N ASP A 24 -3.63 8.24 9.21
CA ASP A 24 -4.15 8.47 7.87
C ASP A 24 -3.05 8.28 6.83
N GLU A 25 -1.85 8.82 7.10
CA GLU A 25 -0.64 8.61 6.31
C GLU A 25 -0.27 7.12 6.24
N ALA A 26 -0.25 6.42 7.38
CA ALA A 26 0.06 4.99 7.41
C ALA A 26 -0.91 4.19 6.51
N HIS A 27 -2.21 4.46 6.64
CA HIS A 27 -3.23 3.80 5.83
C HIS A 27 -3.14 4.17 4.35
N PHE A 28 -2.82 5.43 4.02
CA PHE A 28 -2.56 5.86 2.65
C PHE A 28 -1.41 5.05 2.02
N VAL A 29 -0.28 4.93 2.72
CA VAL A 29 0.86 4.15 2.23
C VAL A 29 0.49 2.68 2.08
N CYS A 30 -0.27 2.10 3.02
CA CYS A 30 -0.77 0.74 2.89
C CYS A 30 -1.62 0.55 1.63
N ALA A 31 -2.56 1.45 1.33
CA ALA A 31 -3.37 1.36 0.11
C ALA A 31 -2.52 1.49 -1.16
N ALA A 32 -1.64 2.49 -1.22
CA ALA A 32 -0.77 2.70 -2.37
C ALA A 32 0.15 1.49 -2.62
N ALA A 33 0.76 0.94 -1.56
CA ALA A 33 1.68 -0.19 -1.66
C ALA A 33 0.99 -1.52 -2.03
N ASN A 34 -0.30 -1.67 -1.74
CA ASN A 34 -1.08 -2.84 -2.14
C ASN A 34 -1.74 -2.71 -3.52
N SER A 35 -1.52 -1.60 -4.23
CA SER A 35 -2.09 -1.39 -5.57
C SER A 35 -1.25 -2.04 -6.68
N SER A 36 -1.91 -2.43 -7.77
CA SER A 36 -1.29 -3.01 -8.96
C SER A 36 -0.19 -2.13 -9.56
N PRO A 37 -0.36 -0.79 -9.71
CA PRO A 37 0.72 0.07 -10.21
C PRO A 37 2.00 0.02 -9.37
N PHE A 38 1.85 0.04 -8.04
CA PHE A 38 2.99 -0.06 -7.14
C PHE A 38 3.65 -1.44 -7.25
N LEU A 39 2.86 -2.52 -7.16
CA LEU A 39 3.37 -3.88 -7.28
C LEU A 39 4.11 -4.11 -8.59
N LEU A 40 3.57 -3.62 -9.71
CA LEU A 40 4.27 -3.72 -11.00
C LEU A 40 5.60 -2.96 -10.98
N GLY A 41 5.64 -1.76 -10.41
CA GLY A 41 6.89 -1.02 -10.20
C GLY A 41 7.92 -1.81 -9.39
N VAL A 42 7.47 -2.50 -8.33
CA VAL A 42 8.32 -3.37 -7.52
C VAL A 42 8.83 -4.58 -8.31
N HIS A 43 8.00 -5.21 -9.14
CA HIS A 43 8.38 -6.34 -10.00
C HIS A 43 9.43 -5.94 -11.04
N PHE A 44 9.36 -4.73 -11.61
CA PHE A 44 10.37 -4.24 -12.54
C PHE A 44 11.69 -3.87 -11.85
N TYR A 45 11.61 -3.37 -10.62
CA TYR A 45 12.76 -2.86 -9.91
C TYR A 45 13.53 -3.93 -9.13
N SER A 46 12.85 -4.93 -8.58
CA SER A 46 13.45 -5.95 -7.71
C SER A 46 13.51 -7.33 -8.37
N ILE A 47 14.62 -8.04 -8.19
CA ILE A 47 14.70 -9.47 -8.46
C ILE A 47 14.06 -10.17 -7.26
N ALA A 48 13.07 -11.05 -7.49
CA ALA A 48 12.12 -11.63 -6.52
C ALA A 48 12.69 -12.23 -5.21
N ILE A 49 14.02 -12.34 -5.07
CA ILE A 49 14.69 -13.09 -4.01
C ILE A 49 14.94 -12.21 -2.77
N GLN A 50 15.12 -10.89 -2.90
CA GLN A 50 15.31 -9.95 -1.78
C GLN A 50 14.72 -8.58 -2.08
N GLN A 51 13.91 -8.08 -1.16
CA GLN A 51 13.31 -6.75 -1.21
C GLN A 51 13.88 -5.90 -0.09
N ASP A 52 14.62 -4.85 -0.47
CA ASP A 52 15.28 -3.92 0.45
C ASP A 52 14.50 -2.60 0.59
N PRO A 53 14.73 -1.82 1.67
CA PRO A 53 13.94 -0.62 1.99
C PRO A 53 13.97 0.46 0.90
N HIS A 54 14.96 0.40 0.01
CA HIS A 54 15.09 1.28 -1.14
C HIS A 54 13.92 1.17 -2.14
N ILE A 55 13.01 0.21 -2.00
CA ILE A 55 11.80 0.14 -2.84
C ILE A 55 11.03 1.47 -2.77
N PHE A 56 10.87 2.07 -1.59
CA PHE A 56 10.19 3.35 -1.44
C PHE A 56 10.98 4.55 -1.98
N GLN A 57 12.27 4.39 -2.27
CA GLN A 57 13.09 5.40 -2.96
C GLN A 57 12.94 5.31 -4.49
N ASN A 58 12.69 4.10 -5.02
CA ASN A 58 12.71 3.82 -6.46
C ASN A 58 11.31 3.66 -7.07
N VAL A 59 10.36 3.16 -6.30
CA VAL A 59 8.93 3.16 -6.63
C VAL A 59 8.33 4.34 -5.89
N ARG A 60 8.05 5.42 -6.64
CA ARG A 60 7.59 6.69 -6.08
C ARG A 60 6.24 6.53 -5.39
N VAL A 61 6.26 6.34 -4.07
CA VAL A 61 5.10 6.55 -3.20
C VAL A 61 5.27 7.94 -2.62
N LEU A 62 4.33 8.82 -2.98
CA LEU A 62 4.38 10.23 -2.66
C LEU A 62 4.36 10.46 -1.15
N CYS A 63 4.82 11.64 -0.72
CA CYS A 63 4.51 12.14 0.62
C CYS A 63 3.00 12.31 0.76
N PHE A 64 2.43 11.87 1.88
CA PHE A 64 1.01 12.06 2.16
C PHE A 64 0.67 13.55 2.19
N ASP A 65 -0.49 13.89 1.64
CA ASP A 65 -1.01 15.25 1.59
C ASP A 65 -2.44 15.20 2.15
N PRO A 66 -2.66 15.70 3.38
CA PRO A 66 -3.96 15.63 4.03
C PRO A 66 -5.00 16.53 3.35
N THR A 67 -4.61 17.36 2.37
CA THR A 67 -5.53 18.18 1.57
C THR A 67 -5.89 17.54 0.24
N ASN A 68 -5.19 16.46 -0.14
CA ASN A 68 -5.43 15.77 -1.39
C ASN A 68 -6.57 14.73 -1.24
N PRO A 69 -7.69 14.88 -1.97
CA PRO A 69 -8.84 13.99 -1.82
C PRO A 69 -8.52 12.54 -2.21
N THR A 70 -7.62 12.31 -3.16
CA THR A 70 -7.17 10.97 -3.55
C THR A 70 -6.41 10.31 -2.40
N HIS A 71 -5.56 11.05 -1.70
CA HIS A 71 -4.77 10.52 -0.59
C HIS A 71 -5.67 10.15 0.59
N LEU A 72 -6.61 11.04 0.93
CA LEU A 72 -7.62 10.78 1.95
C LEU A 72 -8.49 9.57 1.58
N ARG A 73 -8.92 9.46 0.32
CA ARG A 73 -9.73 8.33 -0.15
C ARG A 73 -9.00 7.00 -0.02
N LEU A 74 -7.72 6.94 -0.42
CA LEU A 74 -6.89 5.76 -0.26
C LEU A 74 -6.72 5.37 1.21
N SER A 75 -6.54 6.35 2.09
CA SER A 75 -6.48 6.12 3.54
C SER A 75 -7.78 5.52 4.09
N GLU A 76 -8.94 6.05 3.70
CA GLU A 76 -10.25 5.49 4.06
C GLU A 76 -10.43 4.06 3.56
N LEU A 77 -10.11 3.80 2.28
CA LEU A 77 -10.25 2.47 1.69
C LEU A 77 -9.34 1.44 2.35
N SER A 78 -8.11 1.83 2.69
CA SER A 78 -7.21 1.00 3.48
C SER A 78 -7.82 0.64 4.83
N ARG A 79 -8.37 1.62 5.57
CA ARG A 79 -9.06 1.34 6.85
C ARG A 79 -10.20 0.35 6.69
N LYS A 80 -11.00 0.50 5.64
CA LYS A 80 -12.08 -0.46 5.33
C LYS A 80 -11.54 -1.86 5.05
N ALA A 81 -10.51 -1.98 4.22
CA ALA A 81 -9.90 -3.27 3.91
C ALA A 81 -9.37 -3.96 5.18
N HIS A 82 -8.75 -3.21 6.10
CA HIS A 82 -8.29 -3.74 7.38
C HIS A 82 -9.45 -4.17 8.28
N ALA A 83 -10.51 -3.37 8.39
CA ALA A 83 -11.70 -3.73 9.18
C ALA A 83 -12.40 -4.99 8.63
N ILE A 84 -12.53 -5.12 7.31
CA ILE A 84 -13.07 -6.33 6.67
C ILE A 84 -12.16 -7.54 6.97
N SER A 85 -10.85 -7.38 6.82
CA SER A 85 -9.86 -8.43 7.11
C SER A 85 -9.86 -8.86 8.58
N ALA A 86 -10.19 -7.96 9.50
CA ALA A 86 -10.36 -8.22 10.92
C ALA A 86 -11.72 -8.86 11.28
N GLY A 87 -12.63 -9.00 10.32
CA GLY A 87 -13.99 -9.52 10.55
C GLY A 87 -14.95 -8.50 11.18
N GLU A 88 -14.59 -7.22 11.16
CA GLU A 88 -15.40 -6.12 11.71
C GLU A 88 -16.43 -5.58 10.71
N SER A 89 -16.34 -5.99 9.44
CA SER A 89 -17.26 -5.63 8.36
C SER A 89 -17.54 -6.80 7.43
N MET A 90 -18.77 -6.86 6.89
CA MET A 90 -19.23 -7.86 5.91
C MET A 90 -19.18 -7.33 4.46
N GLU A 91 -18.59 -6.16 4.25
CA GLU A 91 -18.35 -5.63 2.90
C GLU A 91 -17.44 -6.56 2.09
N ASN A 92 -17.54 -6.49 0.76
CA ASN A 92 -16.73 -7.31 -0.12
C ASN A 92 -15.30 -6.74 -0.21
N LEU A 93 -14.32 -7.45 0.36
CA LEU A 93 -12.91 -7.05 0.32
C LEU A 93 -12.42 -6.82 -1.12
N GLY A 94 -12.80 -7.69 -2.07
CA GLY A 94 -12.36 -7.57 -3.46
C GLY A 94 -12.93 -6.34 -4.17
N GLU A 95 -14.09 -5.83 -3.77
CA GLU A 95 -14.62 -4.56 -4.28
C GLU A 95 -13.82 -3.37 -3.74
N VAL A 96 -13.45 -3.41 -2.45
CA VAL A 96 -12.61 -2.38 -1.83
C VAL A 96 -11.20 -2.38 -2.43
N GLU A 97 -10.60 -3.55 -2.62
CA GLU A 97 -9.29 -3.69 -3.27
C GLU A 97 -9.32 -3.17 -4.72
N ARG A 98 -10.39 -3.45 -5.47
CA ARG A 98 -10.57 -2.88 -6.81
C ARG A 98 -10.66 -1.35 -6.78
N GLU A 99 -11.40 -0.79 -5.81
CA GLU A 99 -11.50 0.66 -5.65
C GLU A 99 -10.17 1.30 -5.22
N VAL A 100 -9.41 0.64 -4.35
CA VAL A 100 -8.03 1.05 -4.00
C VAL A 100 -7.21 1.16 -5.27
N ASP A 101 -7.26 0.14 -6.12
CA ASP A 101 -6.44 0.07 -7.33
C ASP A 101 -6.82 1.14 -8.37
N GLU A 102 -8.12 1.36 -8.57
CA GLU A 102 -8.65 2.44 -9.41
C GLU A 102 -8.28 3.84 -8.86
N CYS A 103 -8.35 4.03 -7.55
CA CYS A 103 -7.99 5.28 -6.90
C CYS A 103 -6.47 5.54 -6.96
N ALA A 104 -5.68 4.50 -6.73
CA ALA A 104 -4.22 4.57 -6.69
C ALA A 104 -3.61 4.87 -8.07
N ALA A 105 -4.27 4.47 -9.16
CA ALA A 105 -3.86 4.83 -10.53
C ALA A 105 -3.64 6.34 -10.71
N ASN A 106 -4.41 7.18 -10.01
CA ASN A 106 -4.27 8.63 -10.05
C ASN A 106 -2.93 9.14 -9.49
N LEU A 107 -2.29 8.39 -8.57
CA LEU A 107 -0.99 8.77 -8.01
C LEU A 107 0.13 8.76 -9.06
N TRP A 108 -0.02 7.91 -10.08
CA TRP A 108 0.93 7.78 -11.19
C TRP A 108 0.39 8.34 -12.51
N GLY A 109 -0.78 8.97 -12.49
CA GLY A 109 -1.40 9.59 -13.66
C GLY A 109 -1.83 8.59 -14.74
N LEU A 110 -2.16 7.36 -14.34
CA LEU A 110 -2.54 6.30 -15.27
C LEU A 110 -4.00 6.45 -15.71
N THR A 111 -4.24 6.19 -16.99
CA THR A 111 -5.58 6.00 -17.53
C THR A 111 -6.16 4.64 -17.15
N ALA A 112 -7.47 4.46 -17.31
CA ALA A 112 -8.12 3.16 -17.08
C ALA A 112 -7.57 2.05 -18.00
N GLU A 113 -7.22 2.38 -19.24
CA GLU A 113 -6.64 1.42 -20.19
C GLU A 113 -5.23 0.99 -19.76
N GLU A 114 -4.41 1.93 -19.29
CA GLU A 114 -3.08 1.63 -18.74
C GLU A 114 -3.18 0.81 -17.46
N LEU A 115 -4.14 1.11 -16.57
CA LEU A 115 -4.37 0.32 -15.35
C LEU A 115 -4.76 -1.14 -15.69
N GLU A 116 -5.60 -1.35 -16.70
CA GLU A 116 -5.93 -2.70 -17.17
C GLU A 116 -4.71 -3.42 -17.77
N ALA A 117 -3.83 -2.70 -18.47
CA ALA A 117 -2.57 -3.27 -18.95
C ALA A 117 -1.66 -3.68 -17.78
N VAL A 118 -1.53 -2.84 -16.75
CA VAL A 118 -0.80 -3.14 -15.50
C VAL A 118 -1.34 -4.42 -14.85
N ARG A 119 -2.66 -4.51 -14.67
CA ARG A 119 -3.33 -5.68 -14.08
C ARG A 119 -3.08 -6.96 -14.88
N ARG A 120 -2.97 -6.85 -16.20
CA ARG A 120 -2.68 -7.99 -17.08
C ARG A 120 -1.24 -8.46 -16.90
N SER A 121 -0.27 -7.54 -16.90
CA SER A 121 1.15 -7.86 -16.75
C SER A 121 1.47 -8.55 -15.43
N LEU A 122 0.73 -8.25 -14.35
CA LEU A 122 0.93 -8.93 -13.05
C LEU A 122 0.39 -10.37 -13.00
N LYS A 123 -0.39 -10.80 -14.00
CA LYS A 123 -0.95 -12.16 -14.07
C LYS A 123 -0.14 -13.11 -14.96
N GLU A 124 0.84 -12.57 -15.69
CA GLU A 124 1.76 -13.32 -16.58
C GLU A 124 2.92 -13.95 -15.79
#